data_AF-A0A164ZXD6-F1
#
_entry.id   AF-A0A164ZXD6-F1
#
_cell.length_a   1.000
_cell.length_b   1.000
_cell.length_c   1.000
_cell.angle_alpha   90.00
_cell.angle_beta   90.00
_cell.angle_gamma   90.00
#
_symmetry.space_group_name_H-M   'P 1'
#
loop_
_entity.id
_entity.type
_entity.pdbx_description
1 polymer ?
#
loop_
_entity_poly.entity_id
_entity_poly.type
_entity_poly.pdbx_seq_one_letter_code
_entity_poly.pdbx_strand_id
1 'polypeptide(L)' 'MNVFNQNLGFDGVEIHGANGPDLKDQVNDRTDKYGGSLEKRCRFALEIAEAV' A
#
# COMPACT_ATOMS: atom_id res chain seq x y z
N MET A 1 3.82 -4.09 21.90
CA MET A 1 2.90 -2.94 21.72
C MET A 1 2.13 -3.20 20.43
N ASN A 2 0.91 -3.73 20.51
CA ASN A 2 0.05 -3.90 19.35
C ASN A 2 -0.73 -2.59 19.18
N VAL A 3 -0.42 -1.87 18.11
CA VAL A 3 -1.01 -0.54 17.81
C VAL A 3 -2.37 -0.64 17.10
N PHE A 4 -2.83 -1.84 16.76
CA PHE A 4 -4.08 -2.09 16.05
C PHE A 4 -5.19 -2.51 17.01
N ASN A 5 -5.63 -1.59 17.88
CA ASN A 5 -6.85 -1.77 18.63
C ASN A 5 -7.96 -0.96 17.95
N GLN A 6 -8.95 -1.66 17.39
CA GLN A 6 -10.08 -1.10 16.65
C GLN A 6 -10.96 -0.16 17.50
N ASN A 7 -10.82 -0.19 18.83
CA ASN A 7 -11.67 0.57 19.77
C ASN A 7 -10.97 1.77 20.41
N LEU A 8 -9.96 2.36 19.75
CA LEU A 8 -9.23 3.52 20.29
C LEU A 8 -9.93 4.88 20.05
N GLY A 9 -11.12 4.89 19.44
CA GLY A 9 -11.93 6.11 19.28
C GLY A 9 -11.44 7.06 18.16
N PHE A 10 -10.68 6.55 17.19
CA PHE A 10 -10.32 7.30 15.99
C PHE A 10 -11.48 7.31 14.98
N ASP A 11 -11.66 8.42 14.26
CA ASP A 11 -12.71 8.57 13.23
C ASP A 11 -12.35 7.90 11.90
N GLY A 12 -11.11 7.44 11.75
CA GLY A 12 -10.64 6.78 10.54
C GLY A 12 -9.17 6.40 10.60
N VAL A 13 -8.67 5.86 9.49
CA VAL A 13 -7.28 5.45 9.32
C VAL A 13 -6.73 6.00 8.02
N GLU A 14 -5.43 6.28 7.99
CA GLU A 14 -4.71 6.69 6.78
C GLU A 14 -3.77 5.56 6.35
N ILE A 15 -3.82 5.20 5.07
CA ILE A 15 -2.85 4.31 4.44
C ILE A 15 -1.75 5.18 3.84
N HIS A 16 -0.55 5.12 4.41
CA HIS A 16 0.58 5.89 3.89
C HIS A 16 1.15 5.25 2.62
N GLY A 17 0.65 5.67 1.45
CA GLY A 17 1.13 5.24 0.12
C GLY A 17 2.24 6.11 -0.49
N ALA A 18 2.76 7.09 0.26
CA ALA A 18 3.79 8.02 -0.22
C ALA A 18 5.19 7.58 0.20
N ASN A 19 6.22 8.15 -0.45
CA ASN A 19 7.65 8.00 -0.14
C ASN A 19 8.22 6.56 -0.17
N GLY A 20 7.40 5.53 -0.38
CA GLY A 20 7.79 4.13 -0.51
C GLY A 20 8.23 3.72 -1.92
N PRO A 21 8.76 2.50 -2.07
CA PRO A 21 9.29 1.98 -3.33
C PRO A 21 8.23 1.44 -4.30
N ASP A 22 7.09 0.97 -3.80
CA ASP A 22 6.18 0.09 -4.56
C ASP A 22 5.58 0.71 -5.82
N LEU A 23 5.33 2.03 -5.82
CA LEU A 23 4.75 2.74 -6.96
C LEU A 23 5.79 3.24 -7.98
N LYS A 24 7.05 3.37 -7.56
CA LYS A 24 8.13 4.00 -8.35
C LYS A 24 8.76 2.97 -9.28
N ASP A 25 8.73 3.22 -10.58
CA ASP A 25 9.37 2.35 -11.59
C ASP A 25 10.89 2.27 -11.44
N GLN A 26 11.52 3.34 -10.97
CA GLN A 26 12.97 3.39 -10.71
C GLN A 26 13.42 2.53 -9.52
N VAL A 27 12.48 2.05 -8.69
CA VAL A 27 12.79 1.32 -7.46
C VAL A 27 12.12 -0.06 -7.43
N ASN A 28 10.89 -0.18 -7.91
CA ASN A 28 10.19 -1.45 -8.05
C ASN A 28 10.65 -2.17 -9.32
N ASP A 29 11.66 -3.02 -9.15
CA ASP A 29 12.27 -3.89 -10.16
C ASP A 29 11.60 -5.27 -10.28
N ARG A 30 10.42 -5.45 -9.66
CA ARG A 30 9.71 -6.73 -9.66
C ARG A 30 9.20 -7.07 -11.07
N THR A 31 9.19 -8.36 -11.37
CA THR A 31 8.66 -8.92 -12.63
C THR A 31 7.38 -9.73 -12.45
N ASP A 32 6.84 -9.75 -11.22
CA ASP A 32 5.64 -10.48 -10.87
C ASP A 32 4.35 -9.65 -11.06
N LYS A 33 3.26 -10.02 -10.38
CA LYS A 33 1.96 -9.30 -10.48
C LYS A 33 1.95 -7.90 -9.87
N TYR A 34 3.03 -7.50 -9.18
CA TYR A 34 3.16 -6.21 -8.48
C TYR A 34 4.24 -5.28 -9.08
N GLY A 35 4.86 -5.63 -10.21
CA GLY A 35 5.92 -4.83 -10.84
C GLY A 35 5.85 -4.71 -12.36
N GLY A 36 6.76 -3.93 -12.95
CA GLY A 36 6.85 -3.70 -14.38
C GLY A 36 5.91 -2.61 -14.92
N SER A 37 4.63 -2.92 -15.13
CA SER A 37 3.67 -1.92 -15.63
C SER A 37 3.12 -1.04 -14.50
N LEU A 38 2.65 0.18 -14.82
CA LEU A 38 1.99 1.07 -13.85
C LEU A 38 0.82 0.38 -13.13
N GLU A 39 -0.05 -0.34 -13.85
CA GLU A 39 -1.18 -1.06 -13.26
C GLU A 39 -0.74 -2.07 -12.20
N LYS A 40 0.24 -2.92 -12.53
CA LYS A 40 0.81 -3.89 -11.59
C LYS A 40 1.43 -3.22 -10.37
N ARG A 41 2.15 -2.10 -10.53
CA ARG A 41 2.71 -1.35 -9.38
C ARG A 41 1.63 -0.76 -8.48
N CYS A 42 0.55 -0.23 -9.04
CA CYS A 42 -0.57 0.30 -8.26
C CYS A 42 -1.38 -0.78 -7.53
N ARG A 43 -1.33 -2.03 -8.00
CA ARG A 43 -2.14 -3.14 -7.47
C ARG A 43 -2.03 -3.31 -5.96
N PHE A 44 -0.82 -3.23 -5.41
CA PHE A 44 -0.61 -3.43 -3.97
C PHE A 44 -1.30 -2.34 -3.13
N ALA A 45 -1.19 -1.07 -3.54
CA ALA A 45 -1.84 0.03 -2.84
C ALA A 45 -3.38 -0.07 -2.91
N LEU A 46 -3.92 -0.51 -4.04
CA LEU A 46 -5.36 -0.73 -4.21
C LEU A 46 -5.86 -1.90 -3.36
N GLU A 47 -5.14 -3.03 -3.34
CA GLU A 47 -5.48 -4.19 -2.50
C GLU A 47 -5.51 -3.82 -1.00
N ILE A 48 -4.63 -2.92 -0.53
CA ILE A 48 -4.69 -2.40 0.85
C ILE A 48 -5.91 -1.51 1.05
N ALA A 49 -6.18 -0.58 0.14
CA ALA A 49 -7.32 0.33 0.24
C ALA A 49 -8.67 -0.42 0.23
N GLU A 50 -8.76 -1.55 -0.47
CA GLU A 50 -9.95 -2.42 -0.46
C GLU A 50 -10.08 -3.25 0.82
N ALA A 51 -8.98 -3.53 1.52
CA ALA A 51 -8.95 -4.39 2.71
C ALA A 51 -9.23 -3.64 4.03
N VAL A 52 -9.24 -2.32 3.99
CA VAL A 52 -9.43 -1.41 5.14
C VAL A 52 -10.86 -0.88 5.13
#